data_AF-A0A7K4CK96-F1
#
_entry.id   AF-A0A7K4CK96-F1
#
_cell.length_a   1.000
_cell.length_b   1.000
_cell.length_c   1.000
_cell.angle_alpha   90.00
_cell.angle_beta   90.00
_cell.angle_gamma   90.00
#
_symmetry.space_group_name_H-M   'P 1'
#
loop_
_entity.id
_entity.type
_entity.pdbx_description
1 polymer ?
#
loop_
_entity_poly.entity_id
_entity_poly.type
_entity_poly.pdbx_seq_one_letter_code
_entity_poly.pdbx_strand_id
1 'polypeptide(L)'
;MPRVVVKAVFENVRFKCQRCGSCCHHNRPLDFEELIPMERLKEFCERSNLIYLTKKDINSISNRTGKEPAEFVDTLYDYDGCSVKVKDDARKVILDLPVMKSKADTTCVFYENGCTIYPVRPIACRLFPFRVDEETAPNGDALLNISYNPTCPGIGKGDVVDRRKLERLVSELFMQRASDINPQLQSMIASGAISADAKVYRTFPGKREKTAMTQGHPCG
;
A
#
# COMPACT_ATOMS: atom_id res chain seq x y z
N MET A 1 -15.67 3.97 19.59
CA MET A 1 -14.60 3.62 18.64
C MET A 1 -15.23 3.49 17.27
N PRO A 2 -14.69 4.19 16.24
CA PRO A 2 -15.16 4.02 14.88
C PRO A 2 -14.96 2.56 14.44
N ARG A 3 -15.96 2.01 13.75
CA ARG A 3 -15.95 0.65 13.22
C ARG A 3 -15.38 0.65 11.81
N VAL A 4 -14.82 -0.49 11.41
CA VAL A 4 -14.40 -0.74 10.03
C VAL A 4 -15.42 -1.67 9.40
N VAL A 5 -16.11 -1.19 8.37
CA VAL A 5 -17.12 -1.94 7.61
C VAL A 5 -16.54 -2.26 6.25
N VAL A 6 -16.41 -3.54 5.93
CA VAL A 6 -15.90 -3.99 4.63
C VAL A 6 -17.04 -4.60 3.84
N LYS A 7 -17.24 -4.15 2.60
CA LYS A 7 -18.37 -4.59 1.79
C LYS A 7 -17.99 -4.71 0.32
N ALA A 8 -18.23 -5.87 -0.28
CA ALA A 8 -18.22 -5.99 -1.74
C ALA A 8 -19.46 -5.35 -2.36
N VAL A 9 -19.27 -4.40 -3.28
CA VAL A 9 -20.34 -3.62 -3.94
C VAL A 9 -20.64 -4.09 -5.37
N PHE A 10 -20.52 -5.40 -5.60
CA PHE A 10 -20.84 -6.05 -6.88
C PHE A 10 -21.60 -7.35 -6.67
N GLU A 11 -22.31 -7.79 -7.71
CA GLU A 11 -23.07 -9.03 -7.71
C GLU A 11 -22.52 -10.02 -8.74
N ASN A 12 -22.43 -11.30 -8.36
CA ASN A 12 -22.19 -12.44 -9.25
C ASN A 12 -21.02 -12.31 -10.24
N VAL A 13 -19.94 -11.64 -9.84
CA VAL A 13 -18.72 -11.55 -10.64
C VAL A 13 -17.99 -12.90 -10.63
N ARG A 14 -17.62 -13.38 -11.81
CA ARG A 14 -16.70 -14.52 -11.98
C ARG A 14 -15.28 -14.03 -12.14
N PHE A 15 -14.31 -14.69 -11.50
CA PHE A 15 -12.91 -14.34 -11.66
C PHE A 15 -11.97 -15.55 -11.61
N LYS A 16 -11.01 -15.58 -12.56
CA LYS A 16 -9.83 -16.45 -12.51
C LYS A 16 -8.62 -15.69 -12.99
N CYS A 17 -7.58 -15.58 -12.15
CA CYS A 17 -6.31 -14.98 -12.55
C CYS A 17 -5.73 -15.74 -13.76
N GLN A 18 -5.44 -15.02 -14.84
CA GLN A 18 -4.92 -15.58 -16.09
C GLN A 18 -3.39 -15.59 -16.15
N ARG A 19 -2.71 -15.15 -15.08
CA ARG A 19 -1.25 -14.95 -15.03
C ARG A 19 -0.70 -14.05 -16.16
N CYS A 20 -1.52 -13.13 -16.66
CA CYS A 20 -1.18 -12.23 -17.76
C CYS A 20 -0.21 -11.10 -17.41
N GLY A 21 0.13 -10.90 -16.13
CA GLY A 21 1.01 -9.82 -15.70
C GLY A 21 0.38 -8.43 -15.57
N SER A 22 -0.91 -8.23 -15.90
CA SER A 22 -1.53 -6.89 -15.83
C SER A 22 -1.41 -6.21 -14.45
N CYS A 23 -1.44 -6.99 -13.36
CA CYS A 23 -1.25 -6.48 -11.99
C CYS A 23 0.19 -6.11 -11.63
N CYS A 24 1.16 -6.49 -12.45
CA CYS A 24 2.59 -6.30 -12.19
C CYS A 24 3.14 -5.01 -12.80
N HIS A 25 2.30 -4.08 -13.23
CA HIS A 25 2.71 -2.82 -13.84
C HIS A 25 2.33 -1.66 -12.92
N HIS A 26 3.31 -0.91 -12.47
CA HIS A 26 3.07 0.25 -11.62
C HIS A 26 2.66 1.44 -12.48
N ASN A 27 1.69 2.22 -12.01
CA ASN A 27 1.42 3.54 -12.58
C ASN A 27 1.91 4.59 -11.59
N ARG A 28 2.85 5.43 -12.05
CA ARG A 28 3.47 6.50 -11.25
C ARG A 28 3.32 7.82 -12.02
N PRO A 29 2.23 8.57 -11.82
CA PRO A 29 2.00 9.82 -12.54
C PRO A 29 3.06 10.87 -12.19
N LEU A 30 3.67 11.52 -13.18
CA LEU A 30 4.84 12.38 -12.97
C LEU A 30 4.51 13.73 -12.30
N ASP A 31 3.24 14.13 -12.28
CA ASP A 31 2.75 15.42 -11.84
C ASP A 31 2.47 15.53 -10.33
N PHE A 32 2.60 14.42 -9.59
CA PHE A 32 2.54 14.44 -8.13
C PHE A 32 3.92 14.73 -7.53
N GLU A 33 3.97 15.56 -6.49
CA GLU A 33 5.17 15.78 -5.67
C GLU A 33 5.52 14.53 -4.83
N GLU A 34 6.69 14.51 -4.18
CA GLU A 34 7.10 13.37 -3.33
C GLU A 34 6.28 13.24 -2.06
N LEU A 35 5.81 14.37 -1.51
CA LEU A 35 4.94 14.43 -0.35
C LEU A 35 3.53 14.83 -0.79
N ILE A 36 2.61 13.88 -0.75
CA ILE A 36 1.21 14.05 -1.10
C ILE A 36 0.45 14.52 0.15
N PRO A 37 -0.14 15.72 0.13
CA PRO A 37 -0.96 16.17 1.23
C PRO A 37 -2.27 15.36 1.26
N MET A 38 -2.86 15.16 2.45
CA MET A 38 -4.00 14.24 2.63
C MET A 38 -5.23 14.62 1.79
N GLU A 39 -5.40 15.91 1.46
CA GLU A 39 -6.49 16.42 0.64
C GLU A 39 -6.41 15.94 -0.81
N ARG A 40 -5.20 15.59 -1.29
CA ARG A 40 -4.96 15.04 -2.64
C ARG A 40 -4.85 13.52 -2.66
N LEU A 41 -5.00 12.85 -1.51
CA LEU A 41 -4.78 11.41 -1.40
C LEU A 41 -5.74 10.60 -2.28
N LYS A 42 -7.01 11.01 -2.37
CA LYS A 42 -8.00 10.35 -3.23
C LYS A 42 -7.58 10.39 -4.70
N GLU A 43 -7.25 11.59 -5.20
CA GLU A 43 -6.76 11.82 -6.56
C GLU A 43 -5.51 10.97 -6.85
N PHE A 44 -4.58 10.93 -5.90
CA PHE A 44 -3.36 10.13 -5.99
C PHE A 44 -3.64 8.62 -6.06
N CYS A 45 -4.52 8.10 -5.20
CA CYS A 45 -4.90 6.69 -5.20
C CYS A 45 -5.63 6.26 -6.47
N GLU A 46 -6.46 7.13 -7.06
CA GLU A 46 -7.18 6.86 -8.31
C GLU A 46 -6.25 6.84 -9.53
N ARG A 47 -5.23 7.70 -9.53
CA ARG A 47 -4.31 7.87 -10.66
C ARG A 47 -3.06 7.01 -10.57
N SER A 48 -2.68 6.52 -9.39
CA SER A 48 -1.51 5.66 -9.21
C SER A 48 -1.90 4.18 -9.13
N ASN A 49 -0.94 3.30 -9.40
CA ASN A 49 -1.07 1.87 -9.13
C ASN A 49 0.18 1.39 -8.41
N LEU A 50 0.25 1.68 -7.11
CA LEU A 50 1.33 1.25 -6.23
C LEU A 50 0.96 -0.01 -5.48
N ILE A 51 1.85 -1.00 -5.50
CA ILE A 51 1.66 -2.25 -4.76
C ILE A 51 2.23 -2.06 -3.35
N TYR A 52 1.40 -1.56 -2.45
CA TYR A 52 1.76 -1.42 -1.03
C TYR A 52 2.02 -2.78 -0.38
N LEU A 53 3.06 -2.82 0.45
CA LEU A 53 3.50 -4.01 1.19
C LEU A 53 3.23 -3.79 2.68
N THR A 54 2.81 -4.84 3.38
CA THR A 54 2.82 -4.86 4.85
C THR A 54 4.15 -5.42 5.34
N LYS A 55 4.47 -5.23 6.63
CA LYS A 55 5.65 -5.87 7.24
C LYS A 55 5.62 -7.40 7.09
N LYS A 56 4.43 -8.00 7.18
CA LYS A 56 4.21 -9.44 6.95
C LYS A 56 4.48 -9.84 5.50
N ASP A 57 4.07 -9.03 4.53
CA ASP A 57 4.37 -9.28 3.11
C ASP A 57 5.88 -9.22 2.85
N ILE A 58 6.57 -8.20 3.39
CA ILE A 58 8.02 -8.04 3.27
C ILE A 58 8.75 -9.26 3.84
N ASN A 59 8.44 -9.66 5.08
CA ASN A 59 9.04 -10.83 5.72
C ASN A 59 8.78 -12.12 4.92
N SER A 60 7.57 -12.30 4.40
CA SER A 60 7.20 -13.49 3.62
C SER A 60 7.97 -13.57 2.30
N ILE A 61 8.19 -12.44 1.63
CA ILE A 61 8.97 -12.37 0.40
C ILE A 61 10.44 -12.66 0.70
N SER A 62 11.04 -12.01 1.72
CA SER A 62 12.43 -12.24 2.11
C SER A 62 12.67 -13.71 2.47
N ASN A 63 11.81 -14.31 3.31
CA ASN A 63 11.91 -15.73 3.68
C ASN A 63 11.83 -16.68 2.48
N ARG A 64 11.01 -16.35 1.47
CA ARG A 64 10.84 -17.19 0.29
C ARG A 64 11.95 -17.04 -0.74
N THR A 65 12.49 -15.83 -0.88
CA THR A 65 13.39 -15.47 -1.98
C THR A 65 14.85 -15.34 -1.56
N GLY A 66 15.13 -15.24 -0.26
CA GLY A 66 16.45 -14.90 0.27
C GLY A 66 16.87 -13.46 0.02
N LYS A 67 15.94 -12.60 -0.45
CA LYS A 67 16.24 -11.21 -0.77
C LYS A 67 16.12 -10.30 0.44
N GLU A 68 17.02 -9.32 0.51
CA GLU A 68 16.92 -8.24 1.49
C GLU A 68 15.80 -7.27 1.10
N PRO A 69 15.08 -6.67 2.07
CA PRO A 69 14.01 -5.71 1.80
C PRO A 69 14.44 -4.60 0.84
N ALA A 70 15.66 -4.08 0.96
CA ALA A 70 16.20 -3.03 0.09
C ALA A 70 16.20 -3.41 -1.41
N GLU A 71 16.18 -4.70 -1.77
CA GLU A 71 16.13 -5.15 -3.16
C GLU A 71 14.75 -4.98 -3.80
N PHE A 72 13.67 -5.06 -3.02
CA PHE A 72 12.30 -5.11 -3.54
C PHE A 72 11.31 -4.15 -2.89
N VAL A 73 11.68 -3.51 -1.80
CA VAL A 73 10.92 -2.42 -1.18
C VAL A 73 11.40 -1.09 -1.75
N ASP A 74 10.43 -0.21 -1.96
CA ASP A 74 10.61 1.16 -2.41
C ASP A 74 9.83 2.08 -1.47
N THR A 75 10.51 3.11 -1.00
CA THR A 75 10.07 4.12 -0.03
C THR A 75 10.76 5.44 -0.40
N LEU A 76 10.25 6.57 0.10
CA LEU A 76 10.89 7.85 -0.15
C LEU A 76 12.19 7.99 0.66
N TYR A 77 12.18 7.52 1.91
CA TYR A 77 13.36 7.46 2.77
C TYR A 77 13.92 6.04 2.83
N ASP A 78 15.15 5.87 3.31
CA ASP A 78 15.72 4.53 3.50
C ASP A 78 14.85 3.72 4.46
N TYR A 79 14.46 2.53 4.00
CA TYR A 79 13.57 1.65 4.75
C TYR A 79 14.30 1.03 5.94
N ASP A 80 13.93 1.46 7.13
CA ASP A 80 14.44 1.02 8.43
C ASP A 80 13.43 0.13 9.19
N GLY A 81 12.38 -0.32 8.51
CA GLY A 81 11.27 -1.06 9.13
C GLY A 81 10.18 -0.17 9.72
N CYS A 82 10.38 1.16 9.75
CA CYS A 82 9.37 2.13 10.17
C CYS A 82 8.64 2.72 8.96
N SER A 83 7.36 3.04 9.14
CA SER A 83 6.50 3.62 8.10
C SER A 83 6.04 5.04 8.44
N VAL A 84 6.40 5.53 9.63
CA VAL A 84 6.13 6.89 10.08
C VAL A 84 7.45 7.62 10.26
N LYS A 85 7.56 8.80 9.67
CA LYS A 85 8.69 9.72 9.86
C LYS A 85 8.15 11.06 10.33
N VAL A 86 8.87 11.74 11.21
CA VAL A 86 8.54 13.10 11.61
C VAL A 86 9.66 14.04 11.17
N LYS A 87 9.29 15.13 10.50
CA LYS A 87 10.21 16.12 9.92
C LYS A 87 9.71 17.55 10.21
N ASP A 88 10.54 18.53 9.85
CA ASP A 88 10.28 19.96 9.99
C ASP A 88 9.86 20.36 11.42
N ASP A 89 10.76 20.11 12.38
CA ASP A 89 10.57 20.48 13.79
C ASP A 89 9.22 19.99 14.35
N ALA A 90 8.97 18.69 14.19
CA ALA A 90 7.74 18.01 14.62
C ALA A 90 6.44 18.40 13.89
N ARG A 91 6.49 19.20 12.81
CA ARG A 91 5.28 19.70 12.10
C ARG A 91 4.85 18.88 10.89
N LYS A 92 5.66 17.93 10.41
CA LYS A 92 5.28 17.02 9.32
C LYS A 92 5.33 15.58 9.78
N VAL A 93 4.16 14.93 9.80
CA VAL A 93 4.04 13.48 9.96
C VAL A 93 3.96 12.85 8.58
N ILE A 94 4.97 12.09 8.20
CA ILE A 94 5.09 11.49 6.88
C ILE A 94 4.85 9.98 7.00
N LEU A 95 3.82 9.51 6.31
CA LEU A 95 3.49 8.10 6.16
C LEU A 95 4.25 7.55 4.95
N ASP A 96 5.49 7.13 5.18
CA ASP A 96 6.37 6.54 4.18
C ASP A 96 6.13 5.04 4.04
N LEU A 97 5.00 4.70 3.43
CA LEU A 97 4.58 3.30 3.34
C LEU A 97 5.40 2.53 2.31
N PRO A 98 5.89 1.33 2.65
CA PRO A 98 6.64 0.51 1.71
C PRO A 98 5.76 0.07 0.55
N VAL A 99 6.27 0.25 -0.67
CA VAL A 99 5.67 -0.27 -1.89
C VAL A 99 6.64 -1.21 -2.60
N MET A 100 6.12 -2.05 -3.48
CA MET A 100 6.95 -2.90 -4.33
C MET A 100 7.77 -2.04 -5.28
N LYS A 101 9.06 -2.35 -5.38
CA LYS A 101 9.97 -1.72 -6.34
C LYS A 101 9.57 -2.08 -7.77
N SER A 102 9.69 -1.10 -8.65
CA SER A 102 9.54 -1.27 -10.09
C SER A 102 10.90 -1.20 -10.81
N LYS A 103 11.01 -1.94 -11.91
CA LYS A 103 12.06 -1.80 -12.92
C LYS A 103 11.90 -0.47 -13.66
N ALA A 104 12.86 -0.16 -14.54
CA ALA A 104 12.85 1.06 -15.33
C ALA A 104 11.64 1.15 -16.28
N ASP A 105 11.14 0.00 -16.75
CA ASP A 105 9.97 -0.12 -17.61
C ASP A 105 8.63 -0.12 -16.85
N THR A 106 8.64 0.26 -15.57
CA THR A 106 7.49 0.28 -14.63
C THR A 106 6.95 -1.09 -14.21
N THR A 107 7.50 -2.19 -14.72
CA THR A 107 7.12 -3.53 -14.26
C THR A 107 7.63 -3.80 -12.85
N CYS A 108 6.95 -4.67 -12.11
CA CYS A 108 7.36 -5.14 -10.78
C CYS A 108 8.72 -5.83 -10.87
N VAL A 109 9.59 -5.63 -9.87
CA VAL A 109 10.91 -6.26 -9.80
C VAL A 109 10.86 -7.80 -9.88
N PHE A 110 9.74 -8.41 -9.50
CA PHE A 110 9.52 -9.86 -9.56
C PHE A 110 8.79 -10.35 -10.83
N TYR A 111 8.58 -9.51 -11.83
CA TYR A 111 7.93 -9.90 -13.08
C TYR A 111 8.95 -10.33 -14.13
N GLU A 112 8.89 -11.61 -14.53
CA GLU A 112 9.69 -12.22 -15.62
C GLU A 112 8.77 -13.08 -16.49
N ASN A 113 8.04 -12.45 -17.42
CA ASN A 113 6.97 -13.09 -18.20
C ASN A 113 5.91 -13.81 -17.32
N GLY A 114 5.77 -13.34 -16.09
CA GLY A 114 5.03 -14.00 -15.02
C GLY A 114 5.55 -13.55 -13.66
N CYS A 115 4.70 -13.62 -12.63
CA CYS A 115 5.12 -13.29 -11.28
C CYS A 115 5.97 -14.42 -10.68
N THR A 116 7.26 -14.18 -10.46
CA THR A 116 8.20 -15.17 -9.91
C THR A 116 7.90 -15.52 -8.44
N ILE A 117 7.25 -14.61 -7.71
CA ILE A 117 6.81 -14.80 -6.31
C ILE A 117 5.33 -15.18 -6.19
N TYR A 118 4.71 -15.76 -7.23
CA TYR A 118 3.26 -16.07 -7.26
C TYR A 118 2.71 -16.74 -5.98
N PRO A 119 3.41 -17.72 -5.36
CA PRO A 119 2.94 -18.39 -4.13
C PRO A 119 2.94 -17.51 -2.88
N VAL A 120 3.78 -16.48 -2.82
CA VAL A 120 3.94 -15.58 -1.66
C VAL A 120 3.57 -14.13 -2.00
N ARG A 121 2.62 -13.96 -2.93
CA ARG A 121 2.18 -12.64 -3.37
C ARG A 121 1.65 -11.80 -2.19
N PRO A 122 2.00 -10.50 -2.12
CA PRO A 122 1.43 -9.56 -1.18
C PRO A 122 -0.09 -9.59 -1.16
N ILE A 123 -0.71 -9.19 -0.06
CA ILE A 123 -2.19 -9.10 0.00
C ILE A 123 -2.73 -8.21 -1.13
N ALA A 124 -2.09 -7.07 -1.40
CA ALA A 124 -2.47 -6.17 -2.50
C ALA A 124 -2.48 -6.88 -3.87
N CYS A 125 -1.48 -7.73 -4.16
CA CYS A 125 -1.43 -8.52 -5.39
C CYS A 125 -2.47 -9.65 -5.44
N ARG A 126 -2.86 -10.20 -4.28
CA ARG A 126 -3.92 -11.21 -4.17
C ARG A 126 -5.31 -10.59 -4.35
N LEU A 127 -5.47 -9.32 -3.99
CA LEU A 127 -6.71 -8.56 -4.18
C LEU A 127 -6.96 -8.20 -5.63
N PHE A 128 -5.94 -8.03 -6.47
CA PHE A 128 -6.17 -7.71 -7.89
C PHE A 128 -7.03 -8.79 -8.58
N PRO A 129 -8.07 -8.42 -9.35
CA PRO A 129 -8.41 -7.08 -9.87
C PRO A 129 -9.39 -6.27 -9.02
N PHE A 130 -9.68 -6.69 -7.80
CA PHE A 130 -10.55 -5.98 -6.88
C PHE A 130 -9.86 -4.72 -6.34
N ARG A 131 -10.61 -3.63 -6.26
CA ARG A 131 -10.17 -2.32 -5.76
C ARG A 131 -10.92 -2.01 -4.47
N VAL A 132 -10.28 -1.28 -3.57
CA VAL A 132 -10.87 -0.89 -2.29
C VAL A 132 -10.93 0.62 -2.25
N ASP A 133 -12.15 1.14 -2.23
CA ASP A 133 -12.44 2.55 -2.06
C ASP A 133 -12.74 2.79 -0.58
N GLU A 134 -12.02 3.72 0.04
CA GLU A 134 -12.14 4.06 1.46
C GLU A 134 -12.91 5.36 1.63
N GLU A 135 -13.96 5.30 2.45
CA GLU A 135 -14.82 6.44 2.78
C GLU A 135 -15.00 6.53 4.30
N THR A 136 -15.05 7.76 4.83
CA THR A 136 -15.40 7.99 6.23
C THR A 136 -16.88 8.33 6.32
N ALA A 137 -17.65 7.49 7.00
CA ALA A 137 -19.06 7.74 7.24
C ALA A 137 -19.27 8.92 8.21
N PRO A 138 -20.44 9.59 8.21
CA PRO A 138 -20.71 10.74 9.09
C PRO A 138 -20.56 10.44 10.59
N ASN A 139 -20.71 9.17 10.99
CA ASN A 139 -20.52 8.70 12.37
C ASN A 139 -19.04 8.39 12.70
N GLY A 140 -18.11 8.62 11.77
CA GLY A 140 -16.68 8.36 11.89
C GLY A 140 -16.25 6.94 11.51
N ASP A 141 -17.18 6.04 11.13
CA ASP A 141 -16.83 4.68 10.72
C ASP A 141 -16.05 4.69 9.38
N ALA A 142 -15.08 3.78 9.24
CA ALA A 142 -14.38 3.56 7.99
C ALA A 142 -15.17 2.55 7.13
N LEU A 143 -15.61 2.96 5.95
CA LEU A 143 -16.29 2.12 4.97
C LEU A 143 -15.30 1.75 3.86
N LEU A 144 -15.02 0.45 3.72
CA LEU A 144 -14.15 -0.11 2.70
C LEU A 144 -15.01 -0.83 1.65
N ASN A 145 -15.33 -0.11 0.57
CA ASN A 145 -16.12 -0.62 -0.53
C ASN A 145 -15.23 -1.35 -1.54
N ILE A 146 -15.55 -2.60 -1.83
CA ILE A 146 -14.79 -3.43 -2.76
C ILE A 146 -15.46 -3.46 -4.12
N SER A 147 -14.81 -2.84 -5.09
CA SER A 147 -15.15 -2.83 -6.52
C SER A 147 -14.14 -3.70 -7.30
N TYR A 148 -14.17 -3.67 -8.63
CA TYR A 148 -13.21 -4.41 -9.46
C TYR A 148 -12.86 -3.66 -10.74
N ASN A 149 -11.68 -3.94 -11.30
CA ASN A 149 -11.29 -3.45 -12.61
C ASN A 149 -11.94 -4.31 -13.72
N PRO A 150 -12.94 -3.80 -14.47
CA PRO A 150 -13.64 -4.57 -15.48
C PRO A 150 -12.77 -4.92 -16.70
N THR A 151 -11.66 -4.20 -16.92
CA THR A 151 -10.75 -4.47 -18.06
C THR A 151 -9.77 -5.62 -17.78
N CYS A 152 -9.79 -6.20 -16.57
CA CYS A 152 -8.93 -7.33 -16.26
C CYS A 152 -9.34 -8.56 -17.10
N PRO A 153 -8.40 -9.23 -17.81
CA PRO A 153 -8.72 -10.37 -18.68
C PRO A 153 -9.15 -11.64 -17.92
N GLY A 154 -9.13 -11.60 -16.58
CA GLY A 154 -9.62 -12.66 -15.71
C GLY A 154 -11.08 -12.50 -15.26
N ILE A 155 -11.67 -11.31 -15.45
CA ILE A 155 -13.09 -11.06 -15.14
C ILE A 155 -13.97 -11.84 -16.13
N GLY A 156 -15.08 -12.38 -15.63
CA GLY A 156 -15.99 -13.23 -16.39
C GLY A 156 -15.52 -14.69 -16.53
N LYS A 157 -14.32 -15.02 -16.06
CA LYS A 157 -13.74 -16.38 -16.15
C LYS A 157 -13.79 -17.09 -14.81
N GLY A 158 -13.81 -18.43 -14.82
CA GLY A 158 -13.76 -19.25 -13.61
C GLY A 158 -15.01 -19.17 -12.75
N ASP A 159 -14.79 -19.28 -11.44
CA ASP A 159 -15.86 -19.41 -10.44
C ASP A 159 -16.37 -18.05 -9.99
N VAL A 160 -17.58 -18.06 -9.41
CA VAL A 160 -18.16 -16.90 -8.75
C VAL A 160 -17.27 -16.53 -7.55
N VAL A 161 -16.94 -15.24 -7.45
CA VAL A 161 -16.08 -14.71 -6.40
C VAL A 161 -16.74 -14.89 -5.04
N ASP A 162 -16.03 -15.55 -4.12
CA ASP A 162 -16.43 -15.59 -2.71
C ASP A 162 -16.21 -14.22 -2.08
N ARG A 163 -17.31 -13.46 -1.96
CA ARG A 163 -17.35 -12.12 -1.36
C ARG A 163 -16.85 -12.13 0.08
N ARG A 164 -17.19 -13.14 0.88
CA ARG A 164 -16.76 -13.22 2.29
C ARG A 164 -15.26 -13.44 2.38
N LYS A 165 -14.70 -14.28 1.51
CA LYS A 165 -13.24 -14.47 1.42
C LYS A 165 -12.53 -13.18 1.00
N LEU A 166 -13.10 -12.44 0.05
CA LEU A 166 -12.54 -11.17 -0.40
C LEU A 166 -12.60 -10.10 0.69
N GLU A 167 -13.74 -9.97 1.38
CA GLU A 167 -13.92 -9.05 2.51
C GLU A 167 -12.92 -9.34 3.63
N ARG A 168 -12.72 -10.63 3.99
CA ARG A 168 -11.70 -11.02 4.98
C ARG A 168 -10.29 -10.61 4.55
N LEU A 169 -9.96 -10.73 3.26
CA LEU A 169 -8.64 -10.37 2.75
C LEU A 169 -8.40 -8.85 2.84
N VAL A 170 -9.44 -8.04 2.57
CA VAL A 170 -9.39 -6.58 2.75
C VAL A 170 -9.30 -6.21 4.23
N SER A 171 -10.08 -6.86 5.10
CA SER A 171 -9.95 -6.66 6.56
C SER A 171 -8.55 -7.01 7.06
N GLU A 172 -7.97 -8.14 6.59
CA GLU A 172 -6.60 -8.52 6.94
C GLU A 172 -5.58 -7.46 6.50
N LEU A 173 -5.71 -6.93 5.26
CA LEU A 173 -4.84 -5.87 4.77
C LEU A 173 -4.95 -4.61 5.63
N PHE A 174 -6.17 -4.19 5.95
CA PHE A 174 -6.42 -3.01 6.77
C PHE A 174 -5.82 -3.17 8.17
N MET A 175 -6.07 -4.30 8.83
CA MET A 175 -5.54 -4.58 10.17
C MET A 175 -4.02 -4.64 10.19
N GLN A 176 -3.38 -5.24 9.18
CA GLN A 176 -1.93 -5.30 9.10
C GLN A 176 -1.31 -3.91 8.93
N ARG A 177 -1.87 -3.08 8.03
CA ARG A 177 -1.40 -1.70 7.86
C ARG A 177 -1.56 -0.88 9.14
N ALA A 178 -2.71 -1.00 9.81
CA ALA A 178 -2.95 -0.34 11.08
C ALA A 178 -1.95 -0.81 12.15
N SER A 179 -1.63 -2.10 12.20
CA SER A 179 -0.63 -2.66 13.12
C SER A 179 0.80 -2.20 12.81
N ASP A 180 1.11 -1.93 11.54
CA ASP A 180 2.43 -1.46 11.12
C ASP A 180 2.63 0.04 11.48
N ILE A 181 1.53 0.82 11.56
CA ILE A 181 1.57 2.28 11.73
C ILE A 181 1.20 2.74 13.15
N ASN A 182 0.09 2.23 13.70
CA ASN A 182 -0.50 2.77 14.93
C ASN A 182 0.46 2.72 16.13
N PRO A 183 1.23 1.64 16.38
CA PRO A 183 2.18 1.61 17.49
C PRO A 183 3.25 2.70 17.38
N GLN A 184 3.75 2.96 16.15
CA GLN A 184 4.75 4.00 15.90
C GLN A 184 4.16 5.38 16.19
N LEU A 185 2.96 5.64 15.68
CA LEU A 185 2.28 6.92 15.89
C LEU A 185 1.97 7.17 17.38
N GLN A 186 1.46 6.17 18.10
CA GLN A 186 1.16 6.29 19.53
C GLN A 186 2.43 6.55 20.35
N SER A 187 3.54 5.87 20.02
CA SER A 187 4.84 6.11 20.68
C SER A 187 5.32 7.55 20.47
N MET A 188 5.21 8.07 19.24
CA MET A 188 5.64 9.44 18.91
C MET A 188 4.76 10.51 19.55
N ILE A 189 3.45 10.26 19.66
CA ILE A 189 2.53 11.14 20.39
C ILE A 189 2.89 11.15 21.88
N ALA A 190 3.09 9.98 22.47
CA ALA A 190 3.42 9.85 23.90
C ALA A 190 4.75 10.52 24.25
N SER A 191 5.73 10.52 23.34
CA SER A 191 7.02 11.17 23.53
C SER A 191 7.02 12.68 23.20
N GLY A 192 5.89 13.25 22.78
CA GLY A 192 5.81 14.65 22.35
C GLY A 192 6.58 14.96 21.07
N ALA A 193 6.87 13.95 20.25
CA ALA A 193 7.64 14.10 19.01
C ALA A 193 6.81 14.69 17.86
N ILE A 194 5.51 14.89 18.04
CA ILE A 194 4.58 15.42 17.04
C ILE A 194 3.91 16.68 17.59
N SER A 195 4.00 17.77 16.84
CA SER A 195 3.32 19.03 17.19
C SER A 195 1.80 18.91 17.04
N ALA A 196 1.05 19.67 17.82
CA ALA A 196 -0.42 19.68 17.76
C ALA A 196 -0.96 20.20 16.41
N ASP A 197 -0.20 21.03 15.70
CA ASP A 197 -0.52 21.57 14.37
C ASP A 197 0.11 20.75 13.23
N ALA A 198 0.68 19.57 13.54
CA ALA A 198 1.37 18.77 12.56
C ALA A 198 0.44 18.32 11.43
N LYS A 199 0.95 18.42 10.20
CA LYS A 199 0.25 17.97 9.00
C LYS A 199 0.70 16.58 8.61
N VAL A 200 -0.24 15.76 8.16
CA VAL A 200 0.03 14.40 7.69
C VAL A 200 0.26 14.44 6.17
N TYR A 201 1.25 13.67 5.72
CA TYR A 201 1.58 13.50 4.31
C TYR A 201 1.72 12.02 3.98
N ARG A 202 1.40 11.66 2.74
CA ARG A 202 1.73 10.36 2.14
C ARG A 202 2.94 10.50 1.23
N THR A 203 3.77 9.48 1.17
CA THR A 203 4.89 9.50 0.22
C THR A 203 4.49 8.98 -1.15
N PHE A 204 5.15 9.51 -2.17
CA PHE A 204 5.12 8.99 -3.52
C PHE A 204 6.54 8.53 -3.92
N PRO A 205 6.89 7.26 -3.62
CA PRO A 205 8.21 6.73 -3.88
C PRO A 205 8.47 6.48 -5.38
N GLY A 206 9.70 6.12 -5.74
CA GLY A 206 10.09 5.71 -7.09
C GLY A 206 10.50 6.81 -8.06
N LYS A 207 10.62 8.06 -7.59
CA LYS A 207 11.39 9.08 -8.31
C LYS A 207 12.87 8.78 -8.08
N ARG A 208 13.56 8.32 -9.13
CA ARG A 208 14.99 7.98 -9.07
C ARG A 208 15.82 9.25 -9.04
N GLU A 209 15.91 9.85 -7.87
CA GLU A 209 17.07 10.59 -7.38
C GLU A 209 16.92 10.54 -5.86
N LYS A 210 17.65 9.63 -5.20
CA LYS A 210 17.73 9.65 -3.73
C LYS A 210 18.43 10.95 -3.36
N THR A 211 17.67 12.01 -3.17
CA THR A 211 18.20 13.25 -2.60
C THR A 211 18.70 12.87 -1.21
N ALA A 212 20.02 12.94 -1.02
CA ALA A 212 20.67 12.67 0.25
C ALA A 212 20.23 13.72 1.29
N MET A 213 19.06 13.53 1.90
CA MET A 213 18.60 14.33 3.03
C MET A 213 18.89 13.56 4.32
N THR A 214 20.10 13.81 4.82
CA THR A 214 20.54 13.76 6.22
C THR A 214 19.62 13.03 7.23
N GLN A 215 20.15 11.88 7.67
CA GLN A 215 20.04 11.28 9.01
C GLN A 215 18.78 11.63 9.82
N GLY A 216 17.76 10.78 9.69
CA GLY A 216 16.76 10.62 10.75
C GLY A 216 17.38 9.86 11.92
N HIS A 217 17.07 10.28 13.15
CA HIS A 217 17.50 9.58 14.36
C HIS A 217 17.09 8.11 14.33
N PRO A 218 17.96 7.18 14.76
CA PRO A 218 17.58 5.78 14.91
C PRO A 218 16.44 5.69 15.92
N CYS A 219 15.38 4.98 15.55
CA CYS A 219 14.32 4.61 16.47
C CYS A 219 14.93 3.63 17.48
N GLY A 220 15.05 4.07 18.74
CA GLY A 220 15.38 3.22 19.88
C GLY A 220 14.16 2.45 20.37
#